data_AF-D6E9S5-F1
#
_entry.id   AF-D6E9S5-F1
#
_cell.length_a   1.000
_cell.length_b   1.000
_cell.length_c   1.000
_cell.angle_alpha   90.00
_cell.angle_beta   90.00
_cell.angle_gamma   90.00
#
_symmetry.space_group_name_H-M   'P 1'
#
loop_
_entity.id
_entity.type
_entity.pdbx_description
1 polymer ?
#
loop_
_entity_poly.entity_id
_entity_poly.type
_entity_poly.pdbx_seq_one_letter_code
_entity_poly.pdbx_strand_id
1 'polypeptide(L)' 'MLIDASTCAGCDACTMACKYQNATPSGMYWCKVLKGEYGEYPNSGQTVLPIA' A
#
# COMPACT_ATOMS: atom_id res chain seq x y z
N MET A 1 3.81 -6.43 -13.80
CA MET A 1 2.62 -6.32 -12.93
C MET A 1 2.02 -4.95 -13.14
N LEU A 2 0.70 -4.86 -13.27
CA LEU A 2 -0.02 -3.60 -13.42
C LEU A 2 -1.07 -3.55 -12.31
N ILE A 3 -1.11 -2.47 -11.55
CA ILE A 3 -1.99 -2.33 -10.38
C ILE A 3 -2.86 -1.10 -10.59
N ASP A 4 -4.17 -1.28 -10.50
CA ASP A 4 -5.13 -0.18 -10.53
C ASP A 4 -5.25 0.45 -9.14
N ALA A 5 -4.67 1.63 -8.97
CA ALA A 5 -4.70 2.38 -7.72
C ALA A 5 -6.12 2.80 -7.30
N SER A 6 -7.06 2.93 -8.24
CA SER A 6 -8.44 3.34 -7.93
C SER A 6 -9.23 2.27 -7.16
N THR A 7 -8.85 1.00 -7.34
CA THR A 7 -9.47 -0.14 -6.65
C THR A 7 -8.78 -0.48 -5.32
N CYS A 8 -7.65 0.16 -5.02
CA CYS A 8 -6.85 -0.17 -3.87
C CYS A 8 -7.47 0.37 -2.57
N ALA A 9 -7.88 -0.53 -1.68
CA ALA A 9 -8.42 -0.17 -0.36
C ALA A 9 -7.35 0.07 0.72
N GLY A 10 -6.06 -0.14 0.42
CA GLY A 10 -4.98 0.06 1.39
C GLY A 10 -4.91 -0.96 2.52
N CYS A 11 -5.31 -2.21 2.26
CA CYS A 11 -5.38 -3.29 3.26
C CYS A 11 -4.04 -3.98 3.59
N ASP A 12 -2.94 -3.59 2.95
CA ASP A 12 -1.59 -4.15 3.16
C ASP A 12 -1.44 -5.68 2.92
N ALA A 13 -2.44 -6.32 2.30
CA ALA A 13 -2.40 -7.74 2.00
C ALA A 13 -1.24 -8.13 1.06
N CYS A 14 -0.93 -7.29 0.07
CA CYS A 14 0.19 -7.51 -0.85
C CYS A 14 1.55 -7.45 -0.14
N THR A 15 1.73 -6.50 0.79
CA THR A 15 2.91 -6.38 1.65
C THR A 15 3.12 -7.65 2.47
N MET A 16 2.04 -8.17 3.08
CA MET A 16 2.08 -9.37 3.90
C MET A 16 2.33 -10.64 3.06
N ALA A 17 1.69 -10.77 1.89
CA ALA A 17 1.91 -11.88 0.99
C ALA A 17 3.37 -11.96 0.53
N CYS A 18 3.97 -10.83 0.13
CA CYS A 18 5.37 -10.77 -0.26
C CYS A 18 6.30 -11.19 0.87
N LYS A 19 6.06 -10.70 2.10
CA LYS A 19 6.86 -11.04 3.28
C LYS A 19 6.71 -12.52 3.67
N TYR A 20 5.51 -13.07 3.58
CA TYR A 20 5.26 -14.48 3.88
C TYR A 20 5.99 -15.40 2.90
N GLN A 21 5.96 -15.06 1.60
CA GLN A 21 6.59 -15.88 0.57
C GLN A 21 8.12 -15.80 0.59
N ASN A 22 8.69 -14.61 0.86
CA ASN A 22 10.14 -14.38 0.77
C ASN A 22 10.84 -14.38 2.13
N ALA A 23 10.11 -14.50 3.24
CA ALA A 23 10.63 -14.42 4.60
C ALA A 23 11.61 -13.25 4.79
N THR A 24 11.24 -12.06 4.30
CA THR A 24 12.15 -10.90 4.30
C THR A 24 12.59 -10.54 5.72
N PRO A 25 13.85 -10.07 5.91
CA PRO A 25 14.35 -9.67 7.21
C PRO A 25 13.48 -8.60 7.88
N SER A 26 13.53 -8.54 9.21
CA SER A 26 12.81 -7.51 9.97
C SER A 26 13.16 -6.11 9.49
N GLY A 27 12.15 -5.28 9.23
CA GLY A 27 12.32 -3.93 8.70
C GLY A 27 12.43 -3.83 7.18
N MET A 28 12.48 -4.96 6.46
CA MET A 28 12.52 -4.98 5.00
C MET A 28 11.19 -5.45 4.41
N TYR A 29 10.55 -4.55 3.65
CA TYR A 29 9.34 -4.82 2.88
C TYR A 29 9.62 -4.51 1.42
N TRP A 30 9.68 -5.54 0.58
CA TRP A 30 9.91 -5.36 -0.85
C TRP A 30 8.70 -4.72 -1.53
N CYS A 31 7.50 -5.25 -1.22
CA CYS A 31 6.25 -4.58 -1.56
C CYS A 31 5.75 -3.76 -0.36
N LYS A 32 5.21 -2.56 -0.62
CA LYS A 32 4.66 -1.65 0.40
C LYS A 32 3.50 -0.84 -0.17
N VAL A 33 2.59 -0.39 0.69
CA VAL A 33 1.50 0.53 0.32
C VAL A 33 1.80 1.91 0.88
N LEU A 34 1.86 2.91 0.02
CA LEU A 34 1.93 4.31 0.43
C LEU A 34 0.52 4.85 0.61
N LYS A 35 0.29 5.48 1.76
CA LYS A 35 -0.96 6.17 2.11
C LYS A 35 -0.62 7.64 2.29
N GLY A 36 -1.32 8.50 1.55
CA GLY A 36 -1.21 9.94 1.67
C GLY A 36 -2.60 10.53 1.88
N GLU A 37 -2.72 11.53 2.73
CA GLU A 37 -3.98 12.27 2.89
C GLU A 37 -3.89 13.57 2.09
N TYR A 38 -5.01 14.00 1.52
CA TYR A 38 -5.09 15.26 0.81
C TYR A 38 -6.39 15.99 1.14
N GLY A 39 -6.35 17.32 1.05
CA GLY A 39 -7.50 18.19 1.32
C GLY A 39 -7.66 18.55 2.80
N GLU A 40 -8.66 19.38 3.06
CA GLU A 40 -9.06 19.84 4.40
C GLU A 40 -10.54 19.49 4.62
N TYR A 41 -10.92 19.22 5.88
CA TYR A 41 -12.29 18.89 6.23
C TYR A 41 -13.25 20.01 5.79
N PRO A 42 -14.37 19.72 5.09
CA PRO A 42 -15.00 18.41 4.89
C PRO A 42 -14.58 17.66 3.61
N ASN A 43 -13.74 18.24 2.75
CA ASN A 43 -13.29 17.64 1.49
C ASN A 43 -11.92 16.96 1.66
N SER A 44 -11.78 16.10 2.67
CA SER A 44 -10.59 15.28 2.85
C SER A 44 -10.70 13.98 2.05
N GLY A 45 -9.59 13.55 1.49
CA GLY A 45 -9.46 12.30 0.77
C GLY A 45 -8.16 11.58 1.14
N GLN A 46 -8.08 10.31 0.79
CA GLN A 46 -6.87 9.51 0.94
C GLN A 46 -6.45 8.97 -0.42
N THR A 47 -5.18 9.15 -0.74
CA THR A 47 -4.50 8.55 -1.88
C THR A 47 -3.79 7.30 -1.42
N VAL A 48 -4.04 6.19 -2.13
CA VAL A 48 -3.48 4.88 -1.81
C VAL A 48 -2.71 4.37 -3.01
N LEU A 49 -1.40 4.15 -2.85
CA LEU A 49 -0.52 3.74 -3.93
C LEU A 49 0.29 2.49 -3.52
N PRO A 50 -0.03 1.32 -4.09
CA PRO A 50 0.77 0.12 -3.90
C PRO A 50 2.05 0.19 -4.74
N ILE A 51 3.19 -0.10 -4.11
CA ILE A 51 4.51 -0.19 -4.75
C ILE A 51 5.02 -1.59 -4.47
N ALA A 52 5.18 -2.38 -5.53
CA ALA A 52 5.56 -3.78 -5.44
C ALA A 52 6.77 -4.09 -6.31
#